data_AF-A0A919SRQ9-F1
#
_entry.id   AF-A0A919SRQ9-F1
#
_cell.length_a   1.000
_cell.length_b   1.000
_cell.length_c   1.000
_cell.angle_alpha   90.00
_cell.angle_beta   90.00
_cell.angle_gamma   90.00
#
_symmetry.space_group_name_H-M   'P 1'
#
loop_
_entity.id
_entity.type
_entity.pdbx_description
1 polymer ?
#
loop_
_entity_poly.entity_id
_entity_poly.type
_entity_poly.pdbx_seq_one_letter_code
_entity_poly.pdbx_strand_id
1 'polypeptide(L)' 'MPPSPDAPLLTVRAAVILLLAAVVGVVAGVLSYQVDKSLPGAALWGGGAAGGAVALFHSIVSR' A
#
# COMPACT_ATOMS: atom_id res chain seq x y z
N MET A 1 -14.88 27.19 23.26
CA MET A 1 -14.21 25.89 23.05
C MET A 1 -12.90 26.16 22.34
N PRO A 2 -11.73 25.82 22.91
CA PRO A 2 -10.47 25.87 22.18
C PRO A 2 -10.50 24.89 20.99
N PRO A 3 -9.80 25.18 19.88
CA PRO A 3 -9.76 24.31 18.72
C PRO A 3 -9.14 22.96 19.09
N SER A 4 -9.84 21.86 18.78
CA SER A 4 -9.38 20.49 19.02
C SER A 4 -8.04 20.26 18.29
N PRO A 5 -6.95 19.91 19.01
CA PRO A 5 -5.69 19.54 18.39
C PRO A 5 -5.86 18.27 17.56
N ASP A 6 -5.55 18.38 16.27
CA ASP A 6 -5.04 17.32 15.42
C ASP A 6 -5.85 16.01 15.41
N ALA A 7 -6.89 15.97 14.57
CA ALA A 7 -7.35 14.70 14.03
C ALA A 7 -6.13 13.95 13.46
N PRO A 8 -5.81 12.72 13.92
CA PRO A 8 -4.58 12.05 13.56
C PRO A 8 -4.46 11.93 12.04
N LEU A 9 -3.56 12.71 11.45
CA LEU A 9 -3.22 12.73 10.03
C LEU A 9 -2.66 11.34 9.67
N LEU A 10 -3.53 10.37 9.36
CA LEU A 10 -3.18 8.95 9.26
C LEU A 10 -2.41 8.47 10.49
N THR A 11 -3.09 7.81 11.45
CA THR A 11 -2.42 7.14 12.58
C THR A 11 -1.12 6.50 12.09
N VAL A 12 0.04 6.78 12.71
CA VAL A 12 1.39 6.33 12.22
C VAL A 12 1.37 4.89 11.70
N ARG A 13 0.61 4.05 12.38
CA ARG A 13 0.09 2.75 11.97
C ARG A 13 -0.30 2.63 10.48
N ALA A 14 -1.31 3.36 10.03
CA ALA A 14 -1.79 3.39 8.65
C ALA A 14 -0.72 3.87 7.67
N ALA A 15 0.13 4.82 8.06
CA ALA A 15 1.23 5.28 7.22
C ALA A 15 2.27 4.17 6.98
N VAL A 16 2.64 3.40 8.02
CA VAL A 16 3.55 2.26 7.90
C VAL A 16 2.94 1.16 7.02
N ILE A 17 1.63 0.90 7.18
CA ILE A 17 0.89 -0.06 6.37
C ILE A 17 0.89 0.33 4.89
N LEU A 18 0.63 1.60 4.58
CA LEU A 18 0.65 2.13 3.22
C LEU A 18 2.05 2.10 2.61
N LEU A 19 3.07 2.44 3.39
CA LEU A 19 4.47 2.39 2.95
C LEU A 19 4.87 0.96 2.56
N LEU A 20 4.58 -0.02 3.42
CA LEU A 20 4.88 -1.43 3.15
C LEU A 20 4.11 -1.95 1.93
N ALA A 21 2.83 -1.61 1.82
CA ALA A 21 2.03 -1.99 0.65
C ALA A 21 2.54 -1.36 -0.65
N ALA A 22 3.01 -0.10 -0.60
CA ALA A 22 3.63 0.55 -1.74
C ALA A 22 4.93 -0.15 -2.16
N VAL A 23 5.79 -0.53 -1.21
CA VAL A 23 7.02 -1.29 -1.51
C VAL A 23 6.68 -2.62 -2.18
N VAL A 24 5.72 -3.37 -1.65
CA VAL A 24 5.29 -4.66 -2.23
C VAL A 24 4.73 -4.47 -3.65
N GLY A 25 3.88 -3.45 -3.87
CA GLY A 25 3.35 -3.12 -5.19
C GLY A 25 4.44 -2.73 -6.19
N VAL A 26 5.42 -1.92 -5.78
CA VAL A 26 6.56 -1.54 -6.63
C VAL A 26 7.40 -2.76 -6.99
N VAL A 27 7.74 -3.62 -6.02
CA VAL A 27 8.52 -4.84 -6.29
C VAL A 27 7.78 -5.77 -7.25
N ALA A 28 6.49 -6.04 -6.99
CA ALA A 28 5.67 -6.89 -7.86
C ALA A 28 5.51 -6.32 -9.27
N GLY A 29 5.28 -5.01 -9.38
CA GLY A 29 5.16 -4.31 -10.66
C GLY A 29 6.46 -4.31 -11.46
N VAL A 30 7.61 -4.05 -10.81
CA VAL A 30 8.93 -4.06 -11.46
C VAL A 30 9.29 -5.47 -11.95
N LEU A 31 9.06 -6.50 -11.12
CA LEU A 31 9.26 -7.90 -11.54
C LEU A 31 8.37 -8.26 -12.72
N SER A 32 7.09 -7.90 -12.68
CA SER A 32 6.14 -8.20 -13.76
C SER A 32 6.49 -7.44 -15.05
N TYR A 33 6.94 -6.19 -14.95
CA TYR A 33 7.44 -5.43 -16.10
C TYR A 33 8.69 -6.06 -16.72
N GLN A 34 9.59 -6.60 -15.91
CA GLN A 34 10.79 -7.28 -16.41
C GLN A 34 10.46 -8.57 -17.17
N VAL A 35 9.40 -9.27 -16.78
CA VAL A 35 8.96 -10.53 -17.42
C VAL A 35 8.26 -10.27 -18.75
N ASP A 36 7.22 -9.42 -18.76
CA ASP A 36 6.37 -9.26 -19.94
C ASP A 36 6.63 -7.97 -20.73
N LYS A 37 7.45 -7.03 -20.22
CA LYS A 37 7.60 -5.65 -20.74
C LYS A 37 6.27 -4.91 -20.95
N SER A 38 5.18 -5.42 -20.37
CA SER A 38 3.85 -4.88 -20.53
C SER A 38 3.53 -3.95 -19.36
N LEU A 39 3.44 -2.65 -19.65
CA LEU A 39 2.98 -1.64 -18.68
C LEU A 39 1.61 -1.98 -18.06
N PRO A 40 0.62 -2.51 -18.83
CA PRO A 40 -0.67 -2.91 -18.25
C PRO A 40 -0.57 -4.08 -17.27
N GLY A 41 0.29 -5.07 -17.56
CA GLY A 41 0.52 -6.22 -16.69
C GLY A 41 1.19 -5.81 -15.38
N ALA A 42 2.20 -4.95 -15.47
CA ALA A 42 2.88 -4.37 -14.31
C ALA A 42 1.92 -3.59 -13.39
N ALA A 43 0.99 -2.82 -13.97
CA ALA A 43 -0.01 -2.07 -13.20
C ALA A 43 -1.03 -3.01 -12.52
N LEU A 44 -1.47 -4.07 -13.19
CA LEU A 44 -2.39 -5.06 -12.61
C LEU A 44 -1.73 -5.85 -11.47
N TRP A 45 -0.51 -6.36 -11.67
CA TRP A 45 0.22 -7.09 -10.65
C TRP A 45 0.63 -6.21 -9.49
N GLY A 46 1.16 -5.01 -9.77
CA GLY A 46 1.53 -4.04 -8.74
C GLY A 46 0.33 -3.53 -7.96
N GLY A 47 -0.78 -3.21 -8.64
CA GLY A 47 -2.02 -2.75 -8.02
C GLY A 47 -2.72 -3.84 -7.21
N GLY A 48 -2.79 -5.06 -7.71
CA GLY A 48 -3.34 -6.22 -7.00
C GLY A 48 -2.51 -6.57 -5.75
N ALA A 49 -1.19 -6.56 -5.87
CA ALA A 49 -0.29 -6.79 -4.73
C ALA A 49 -0.37 -5.66 -3.69
N ALA A 50 -0.43 -4.39 -4.12
CA ALA A 50 -0.60 -3.25 -3.22
C ALA A 50 -1.96 -3.31 -2.50
N GLY A 51 -3.05 -3.56 -3.22
CA GLY A 51 -4.39 -3.70 -2.63
C GLY A 51 -4.48 -4.85 -1.63
N GLY A 52 -3.90 -6.00 -1.97
CA GLY A 52 -3.81 -7.15 -1.06
C GLY A 52 -2.99 -6.84 0.18
N ALA A 53 -1.83 -6.18 0.03
CA ALA A 53 -0.99 -5.78 1.15
C ALA A 53 -1.70 -4.79 2.09
N VAL A 54 -2.41 -3.79 1.54
CA VAL A 54 -3.21 -2.85 2.36
C VAL A 54 -4.29 -3.60 3.15
N ALA A 55 -5.03 -4.52 2.52
CA ALA A 55 -6.08 -5.28 3.21
C ALA A 55 -5.52 -6.16 4.34
N LEU A 56 -4.39 -6.82 4.10
CA LEU A 56 -3.74 -7.73 5.05
C LEU A 56 -3.17 -6.95 6.24
N PHE A 57 -2.45 -5.87 5.98
CA PHE A 57 -1.89 -5.02 7.02
C PHE A 57 -2.97 -4.25 7.80
N HIS A 58 -4.03 -3.79 7.15
CA HIS A 58 -5.17 -3.21 7.86
C HIS A 58 -5.81 -4.23 8.81
N SER A 59 -5.94 -5.49 8.38
CA SER A 59 -6.50 -6.58 9.20
C SER A 59 -5.62 -6.93 10.41
N ILE A 60 -4.29 -7.02 10.23
CA ILE A 60 -3.37 -7.37 11.30
C ILE A 60 -3.31 -6.28 12.37
N VAL A 61 -3.19 -5.02 11.94
CA VAL A 61 -2.93 -3.94 12.88
C VAL A 61 -4.23 -3.35 13.46
N SER A 62 -5.38 -3.66 12.87
CA SER A 62 -6.70 -3.35 13.45
C SER A 62 -7.22 -4.39 14.44
N ARG A 63 -6.52 -5.51 14.62
CA ARG A 63 -6.67 -6.40 15.79
C ARG A 63 -5.76 -5.94 16.92
#